data_AF-A0A2K0TP78-F1
#
_entry.id   AF-A0A2K0TP78-F1
#
_cell.length_a   1.000
_cell.length_b   1.000
_cell.length_c   1.000
_cell.angle_alpha   90.00
_cell.angle_beta   90.00
_cell.angle_gamma   90.00
#
_symmetry.space_group_name_H-M   'P 1'
#
loop_
_entity.id
_entity.type
_entity.pdbx_description
1 polymer ?
#
loop_
_entity_poly.entity_id
_entity_poly.type
_entity_poly.pdbx_seq_one_letter_code
_entity_poly.pdbx_strand_id
1 'polypeptide(L)'
;MQGQAGHFVRFAKEKVPYGMQRYVGETERLYGILDNRLKDRDYLVGEGRGKYSIADIAFVGWVNGLELSTTTSHDLFPNVKAWLLRLWDRPAVQRGFAVPNPPMLDPRKGPSPEQAAAIAEAKKLVDAAKEQFGYKYTSP
;
A
#
# COMPACT_ATOMS: atom_id res chain seq x y z
N MET A 1 -7.98 6.13 -4.18
CA MET A 1 -7.67 7.01 -3.02
C MET A 1 -6.18 7.09 -2.74
N GLN A 2 -5.43 5.99 -2.81
CA GLN A 2 -3.97 5.98 -2.61
C GLN A 2 -3.17 6.98 -3.45
N GLY A 3 -3.53 7.22 -4.72
CA GLY A 3 -2.85 8.24 -5.53
C GLY A 3 -2.95 9.66 -4.94
N GLN A 4 -4.11 10.02 -4.38
CA GLN A 4 -4.28 11.29 -3.69
C GLN A 4 -3.53 11.32 -2.36
N ALA A 5 -3.48 10.19 -1.64
CA ALA A 5 -2.62 10.07 -0.46
C ALA A 5 -1.15 10.35 -0.82
N GLY A 6 -0.65 9.72 -1.88
CA GLY A 6 0.70 9.97 -2.40
C GLY A 6 0.93 11.43 -2.80
N HIS A 7 -0.07 12.10 -3.39
CA HIS A 7 0.01 13.53 -3.67
C HIS A 7 0.20 14.36 -2.40
N PHE A 8 -0.71 14.27 -1.42
CA PHE A 8 -0.64 15.09 -0.21
C PHE A 8 0.54 14.72 0.71
N VAL A 9 0.95 13.45 0.73
CA VAL A 9 2.06 12.97 1.56
C VAL A 9 3.41 13.31 0.93
N ARG A 10 3.65 12.92 -0.32
CA ARG A 10 4.97 13.03 -0.98
C ARG A 10 5.15 14.26 -1.85
N PHE A 11 4.17 14.58 -2.69
CA PHE A 11 4.40 15.51 -3.81
C PHE A 11 3.95 16.96 -3.55
N ALA A 12 2.96 17.16 -2.69
CA ALA A 12 2.47 18.48 -2.35
C ALA A 12 3.56 19.29 -1.63
N LYS A 13 3.85 20.48 -2.17
CA LYS A 13 4.84 21.43 -1.62
C LYS A 13 4.41 21.90 -0.24
N GLU A 14 3.14 22.27 -0.11
CA GLU A 14 2.51 22.62 1.15
C GLU A 14 1.85 21.39 1.77
N LYS A 15 2.05 21.20 3.07
CA LYS A 15 1.44 20.10 3.80
C LYS A 15 0.05 20.51 4.27
N VAL A 16 -0.96 19.77 3.80
CA VAL A 16 -2.37 20.01 4.09
C VAL A 16 -2.88 18.87 4.99
N PRO A 17 -2.95 19.07 6.33
CA PRO A 17 -3.26 18.00 7.27
C PRO A 17 -4.56 17.25 6.93
N TYR A 18 -5.63 17.98 6.58
CA TYR A 18 -6.91 17.38 6.22
C TYR A 18 -6.78 16.45 5.00
N GLY A 19 -6.07 16.88 3.95
CA GLY A 19 -5.85 16.07 2.75
C GLY A 19 -5.06 14.82 3.07
N MET A 20 -3.96 14.96 3.83
CA MET A 20 -3.14 13.83 4.27
C MET A 20 -3.96 12.80 5.04
N GLN A 21 -4.65 13.23 6.10
CA GLN A 21 -5.46 12.34 6.92
C GLN A 21 -6.60 11.69 6.11
N ARG A 22 -7.37 12.46 5.34
CA ARG A 22 -8.53 11.96 4.61
C ARG A 22 -8.14 10.84 3.64
N TYR A 23 -7.11 11.07 2.83
CA TYR A 23 -6.72 10.12 1.79
C TYR A 23 -5.89 8.95 2.33
N VAL A 24 -5.08 9.15 3.36
CA VAL A 24 -4.42 8.02 4.06
C VAL A 24 -5.47 7.15 4.74
N GLY A 25 -6.39 7.73 5.52
CA GLY A 25 -7.41 6.98 6.24
C GLY A 25 -8.32 6.17 5.32
N GLU A 26 -8.78 6.77 4.22
CA GLU A 26 -9.59 6.02 3.24
C GLU A 26 -8.76 4.94 2.53
N THR A 27 -7.47 5.15 2.31
CA THR A 27 -6.60 4.09 1.77
C THR A 27 -6.47 2.94 2.76
N GLU A 28 -6.29 3.22 4.06
CA GLU A 28 -6.27 2.19 5.10
C GLU A 28 -7.58 1.39 5.14
N ARG A 29 -8.73 2.06 5.06
CA ARG A 29 -10.04 1.40 5.00
C ARG A 29 -10.16 0.46 3.78
N LEU A 30 -9.73 0.90 2.60
CA LEU A 30 -9.75 0.08 1.38
C LEU A 30 -8.81 -1.13 1.49
N TYR A 31 -7.65 -0.97 2.12
CA TYR A 31 -6.74 -2.08 2.37
C TYR A 31 -7.29 -3.04 3.43
N GLY A 32 -8.05 -2.56 4.42
CA GLY A 32 -8.80 -3.41 5.34
C GLY A 32 -9.82 -4.30 4.62
N ILE A 33 -10.57 -3.73 3.67
CA ILE A 33 -11.47 -4.51 2.80
C ILE A 33 -10.69 -5.54 1.98
N LEU A 34 -9.56 -5.13 1.39
CA LEU A 34 -8.72 -6.01 0.58
C LEU A 34 -8.13 -7.16 1.41
N ASP A 35 -7.71 -6.87 2.65
CA ASP A 35 -7.18 -7.85 3.58
C ASP A 35 -8.25 -8.86 3.99
N ASN A 36 -9.45 -8.39 4.35
CA ASN A 36 -10.58 -9.26 4.64
C ASN A 36 -10.99 -10.08 3.40
N ARG A 37 -10.94 -9.49 2.20
CA ARG A 37 -11.20 -10.22 0.96
C ARG A 37 -10.20 -11.35 0.76
N LEU A 38 -8.93 -11.12 1.08
CA LEU A 38 -7.86 -12.10 0.93
C LEU A 38 -7.78 -13.12 2.08
N LYS A 39 -8.62 -12.97 3.12
CA LYS A 39 -8.76 -13.96 4.17
C LYS A 39 -9.15 -15.31 3.55
N ASP A 40 -8.32 -16.32 3.80
CA ASP A 40 -8.46 -17.69 3.28
C ASP A 40 -8.38 -17.81 1.74
N ARG A 41 -7.82 -16.80 1.05
CA ARG A 41 -7.66 -16.78 -0.40
C ARG A 41 -6.21 -16.60 -0.85
N ASP A 42 -5.88 -17.19 -1.99
CA ASP A 42 -4.61 -17.00 -2.66
C ASP A 42 -4.65 -15.85 -3.68
N TYR A 43 -5.81 -15.57 -4.28
CA TYR A 43 -6.02 -14.55 -5.31
C TYR A 43 -7.37 -13.84 -5.18
N LEU A 44 -7.46 -12.65 -5.78
CA LEU A 44 -8.59 -11.72 -5.56
C LEU A 44 -9.95 -12.26 -6.05
N VAL A 45 -9.95 -13.00 -7.16
CA VAL A 45 -11.17 -13.46 -7.85
C VAL A 45 -11.13 -14.97 -8.10
N GLY A 46 -12.26 -15.53 -8.58
CA GLY A 46 -12.41 -16.97 -8.83
C GLY A 46 -13.03 -17.74 -7.66
N GLU A 47 -13.35 -19.02 -7.88
CA GLU A 47 -13.92 -19.90 -6.85
C GLU A 47 -12.87 -20.40 -5.85
N GLY A 48 -13.33 -20.92 -4.71
CA GLY A 48 -12.47 -21.45 -3.65
C GLY A 48 -11.43 -20.42 -3.18
N ARG A 49 -10.15 -20.83 -3.18
CA ARG A 49 -9.00 -19.96 -2.84
C ARG A 49 -8.69 -18.90 -3.90
N GLY A 50 -9.43 -18.88 -5.01
CA GLY A 50 -9.25 -17.93 -6.10
C GLY A 50 -8.27 -18.37 -7.18
N LYS A 51 -8.20 -17.60 -8.25
CA LYS A 51 -7.35 -17.83 -9.41
C LYS A 51 -6.67 -16.53 -9.82
N TYR A 52 -5.36 -16.61 -10.09
CA TYR A 52 -4.58 -15.47 -10.59
C TYR A 52 -5.22 -14.91 -11.87
N SER A 53 -5.38 -13.59 -11.91
CA SER A 53 -6.12 -12.91 -12.95
C SER A 53 -5.59 -11.50 -13.22
N ILE A 54 -6.20 -10.81 -14.19
CA ILE A 54 -5.96 -9.39 -14.43
C ILE A 54 -6.30 -8.50 -13.22
N ALA A 55 -7.17 -8.95 -12.31
CA ALA A 55 -7.45 -8.20 -11.09
C ALA A 55 -6.20 -8.13 -10.20
N ASP A 56 -5.46 -9.25 -10.07
CA ASP A 56 -4.22 -9.29 -9.30
C ASP A 56 -3.14 -8.40 -9.94
N ILE A 57 -3.04 -8.44 -11.28
CA ILE A 57 -2.12 -7.61 -12.06
C ILE A 57 -2.43 -6.12 -11.88
N ALA A 58 -3.70 -5.74 -11.88
CA ALA A 58 -4.12 -4.35 -11.73
C ALA A 58 -3.80 -3.78 -10.33
N PHE A 59 -3.81 -4.63 -9.30
CA PHE A 59 -3.62 -4.20 -7.91
C PHE A 59 -2.16 -4.26 -7.43
N VAL A 60 -1.34 -5.19 -7.93
CA VAL A 60 -0.02 -5.48 -7.35
C VAL A 60 0.91 -4.26 -7.32
N GLY A 61 0.86 -3.41 -8.35
CA GLY A 61 1.63 -2.16 -8.40
C GLY A 61 1.26 -1.17 -7.31
N TRP A 62 -0.04 -0.99 -7.07
CA TRP A 62 -0.56 -0.12 -6.00
C TRP A 62 -0.18 -0.66 -4.63
N VAL A 63 -0.35 -1.97 -4.41
CA VAL A 63 -0.02 -2.61 -3.14
C VAL A 63 1.47 -2.54 -2.84
N ASN A 64 2.35 -2.76 -3.82
CA ASN A 64 3.79 -2.59 -3.62
C ASN A 64 4.14 -1.16 -3.17
N GLY A 65 3.45 -0.15 -3.72
CA GLY A 65 3.67 1.26 -3.40
C GLY A 65 2.95 1.82 -2.17
N LEU A 66 2.28 0.98 -1.35
CA LEU A 66 1.47 1.44 -0.21
C LEU A 66 2.25 2.36 0.73
N GLU A 67 3.32 1.84 1.33
CA GLU A 67 4.06 2.53 2.39
C GLU A 67 4.69 3.84 1.89
N LEU A 68 5.23 3.84 0.67
CA LEU A 68 5.73 5.05 0.02
C LEU A 68 4.66 6.11 -0.24
N SER A 69 3.39 5.69 -0.40
CA SER A 69 2.28 6.61 -0.72
C SER A 69 1.54 7.11 0.51
N THR A 70 1.53 6.33 1.61
CA THR A 70 0.67 6.60 2.77
C THR A 70 1.37 6.56 4.12
N THR A 71 2.62 6.07 4.19
CA THR A 71 3.34 5.71 5.44
C THR A 71 2.71 4.56 6.23
N THR A 72 1.72 3.88 5.65
CA THR A 72 1.07 2.73 6.28
C THR A 72 1.90 1.48 6.01
N SER A 73 2.32 0.79 7.07
CA SER A 73 3.02 -0.49 6.96
C SER A 73 2.08 -1.59 6.46
N HIS A 74 2.58 -2.48 5.60
CA HIS A 74 1.88 -3.71 5.20
C HIS A 74 1.62 -4.67 6.37
N ASP A 75 2.31 -4.52 7.51
CA ASP A 75 2.06 -5.35 8.69
C ASP A 75 0.66 -5.15 9.28
N LEU A 76 -0.01 -4.04 8.95
CA LEU A 76 -1.40 -3.79 9.29
C LEU A 76 -2.37 -4.69 8.50
N PHE A 77 -1.92 -5.28 7.39
CA PHE A 77 -2.71 -6.06 6.43
C PHE A 77 -2.01 -7.38 6.09
N PRO A 78 -2.02 -8.37 7.01
CA PRO A 78 -1.23 -9.59 6.87
C PRO A 78 -1.61 -10.45 5.65
N ASN A 79 -2.90 -10.51 5.28
CA ASN A 79 -3.36 -11.27 4.11
C ASN A 79 -2.94 -10.55 2.81
N VAL A 80 -3.01 -9.21 2.78
CA VAL A 80 -2.48 -8.41 1.67
C VAL A 80 -0.98 -8.60 1.53
N LYS A 81 -0.22 -8.56 2.64
CA LYS A 81 1.23 -8.79 2.64
C LYS A 81 1.58 -10.17 2.08
N ALA A 82 0.90 -11.22 2.54
CA ALA A 82 1.10 -12.58 2.05
C ALA A 82 0.77 -12.71 0.55
N TRP A 83 -0.33 -12.10 0.10
CA TRP A 83 -0.71 -12.04 -1.31
C TRP A 83 0.34 -11.30 -2.16
N LEU A 84 0.85 -10.16 -1.70
CA LEU A 84 1.88 -9.39 -2.41
C LEU A 84 3.14 -10.24 -2.62
N LEU A 85 3.62 -10.91 -1.57
CA LEU A 85 4.80 -11.78 -1.63
C LEU A 85 4.57 -12.96 -2.58
N ARG A 86 3.39 -13.61 -2.53
CA ARG A 86 3.01 -14.69 -3.45
C ARG A 86 3.04 -14.23 -4.91
N LEU A 87 2.55 -13.03 -5.20
CA LEU A 87 2.61 -12.48 -6.56
C LEU A 87 4.04 -12.14 -6.97
N TRP A 88 4.83 -11.59 -6.04
CA TRP A 88 6.22 -11.21 -6.29
C TRP A 88 7.13 -12.41 -6.60
N ASP A 89 6.83 -13.59 -6.06
CA ASP A 89 7.57 -14.82 -6.36
C ASP A 89 7.36 -15.32 -7.81
N ARG A 90 6.39 -14.75 -8.55
CA ARG A 90 6.17 -15.09 -9.96
C ARG A 90 7.22 -14.40 -10.83
N PRO A 91 8.01 -15.13 -11.65
CA PRO A 91 9.05 -14.53 -12.50
C PRO A 91 8.50 -13.48 -13.49
N ALA A 92 7.26 -13.66 -13.97
CA ALA A 92 6.63 -12.69 -14.87
C ALA A 92 6.30 -11.35 -14.18
N VAL A 93 5.95 -11.38 -12.90
CA VAL A 93 5.68 -10.16 -12.11
C VAL A 93 6.98 -9.39 -11.92
N GLN A 94 8.06 -10.06 -11.51
CA GLN A 94 9.39 -9.43 -11.37
C GLN A 94 9.88 -8.79 -12.68
N ARG A 95 9.72 -9.49 -13.81
CA ARG A 95 10.06 -8.92 -15.13
C ARG A 95 9.20 -7.72 -15.48
N GLY A 96 7.89 -7.76 -15.19
CA GLY A 96 6.98 -6.64 -15.45
C GLY A 96 7.35 -5.39 -14.64
N PHE A 97 7.73 -5.57 -13.37
CA PHE A 97 8.18 -4.47 -12.50
C PHE A 97 9.55 -3.89 -12.89
N ALA A 98 10.33 -4.56 -13.73
CA ALA A 98 11.61 -4.09 -14.23
C ALA A 98 11.50 -3.28 -15.54
N VAL A 99 10.28 -2.95 -15.99
CA VAL A 99 10.02 -2.19 -17.22
C VAL A 99 9.25 -0.91 -16.89
N PRO A 100 9.63 0.27 -17.45
CA PRO A 100 10.79 0.49 -18.31
C PRO A 100 12.12 0.56 -17.55
N ASN A 101 12.05 0.70 -16.21
CA ASN A 101 13.20 0.84 -15.33
C ASN A 101 13.17 -0.25 -14.26
N PRO A 102 14.31 -0.55 -13.60
CA PRO A 102 14.34 -1.44 -12.45
C PRO A 102 13.29 -1.06 -11.38
N PRO A 103 12.75 -2.06 -10.64
CA PRO A 103 11.74 -1.80 -9.63
C PRO A 103 12.26 -0.84 -8.54
N MET A 104 11.46 0.17 -8.21
CA MET A 104 11.77 1.10 -7.11
C MET A 104 11.74 0.45 -5.72
N LEU A 105 11.06 -0.70 -5.59
CA LEU A 105 10.88 -1.42 -4.34
C LEU A 105 10.76 -2.93 -4.60
N ASP A 106 11.56 -3.72 -3.87
CA ASP A 106 11.35 -5.16 -3.69
C ASP A 106 10.63 -5.37 -2.34
N PRO A 107 9.38 -5.86 -2.31
CA PRO A 107 8.60 -5.99 -1.09
C PRO A 107 9.21 -6.99 -0.08
N ARG A 108 10.17 -7.82 -0.49
CA ARG A 108 10.93 -8.70 0.43
C ARG A 108 12.04 -7.98 1.18
N LYS A 109 12.55 -6.90 0.61
CA LYS A 109 13.65 -6.10 1.17
C LYS A 109 13.15 -4.85 1.89
N GLY A 110 11.94 -4.39 1.57
CA GLY A 110 11.41 -3.15 2.09
C GLY A 110 12.08 -1.91 1.48
N PRO A 111 11.76 -0.71 1.97
CA PRO A 111 12.33 0.54 1.48
C PRO A 111 13.84 0.62 1.74
N SER A 112 14.58 1.25 0.84
CA SER A 112 15.97 1.66 1.07
C SER A 112 16.08 2.59 2.30
N PRO A 113 17.26 2.75 2.91
CA PRO A 113 17.42 3.64 4.07
C PRO A 113 16.93 5.08 3.84
N GLU A 114 17.16 5.62 2.65
CA GLU A 114 16.69 6.97 2.27
C GLU A 114 15.16 7.02 2.20
N GLN A 115 14.54 6.03 1.54
CA GLN A 115 13.08 5.91 1.48
C GLN A 115 12.48 5.73 2.88
N ALA A 116 13.09 4.91 3.73
CA ALA A 116 12.64 4.67 5.11
C ALA A 116 12.71 5.95 5.95
N ALA A 117 13.78 6.74 5.83
CA ALA A 117 13.89 8.03 6.49
C ALA A 117 12.82 9.02 6.02
N ALA A 118 12.57 9.09 4.70
CA ALA A 118 11.52 9.93 4.13
C ALA A 118 10.12 9.49 4.58
N ILE A 119 9.85 8.18 4.64
CA ILE A 119 8.60 7.61 5.18
C ILE A 119 8.45 7.99 6.65
N ALA A 120 9.49 7.83 7.46
CA ALA A 120 9.44 8.14 8.89
C ALA A 120 9.14 9.63 9.15
N GLU A 121 9.72 10.54 8.37
CA GLU A 121 9.43 11.97 8.50
C GLU A 121 8.00 12.31 8.07
N ALA A 122 7.56 11.78 6.92
CA ALA A 122 6.18 11.94 6.46
C ALA A 122 5.17 11.34 7.47
N LYS A 123 5.54 10.25 8.13
CA LYS A 123 4.69 9.54 9.09
C LYS A 123 4.36 10.41 10.29
N LYS A 124 5.31 11.19 10.81
CA LYS A 124 5.05 12.13 11.91
C LYS A 124 3.93 13.10 11.55
N LEU A 125 3.95 13.64 10.34
CA LEU A 125 2.94 14.58 9.85
C LEU A 125 1.58 13.91 9.62
N VAL A 126 1.58 12.70 9.06
CA VAL A 126 0.36 11.91 8.85
C VAL A 126 -0.28 11.54 10.19
N ASP A 127 0.52 11.10 11.17
CA ASP A 127 0.03 10.71 12.50
C ASP A 127 -0.52 11.93 13.26
N ALA A 128 0.17 13.07 13.22
CA ALA A 128 -0.33 14.33 13.79
C ALA A 128 -1.64 14.77 13.12
N ALA A 129 -1.76 14.64 11.81
CA ALA A 129 -3.01 14.94 11.10
C ALA A 129 -4.14 13.98 11.49
N LYS A 130 -3.85 12.68 11.66
CA LYS A 130 -4.84 11.70 12.14
C LYS A 130 -5.33 12.05 13.54
N GLU A 131 -4.43 12.41 14.44
CA GLU A 131 -4.77 12.84 15.79
C GLU A 131 -5.63 14.11 15.76
N GLN A 132 -5.21 15.14 15.00
CA GLN A 132 -5.94 16.39 14.85
C GLN A 132 -7.40 16.20 14.42
N PHE A 133 -7.66 15.25 13.51
CA PHE A 133 -9.01 14.97 13.01
C PHE A 133 -9.67 13.73 13.65
N GLY A 134 -9.11 13.21 14.75
CA GLY A 134 -9.70 12.11 15.52
C GLY A 134 -9.82 10.79 14.76
N TYR A 135 -8.98 10.57 13.74
CA TYR A 135 -9.03 9.35 12.95
C TYR A 135 -8.22 8.23 13.59
N LYS A 136 -8.88 7.10 13.82
CA LYS A 136 -8.26 5.84 14.22
C LYS A 136 -8.70 4.75 13.25
N TYR A 137 -7.73 4.09 12.62
CA TYR A 137 -8.05 2.97 11.76
C TYR A 137 -8.67 1.83 12.57
N THR A 138 -9.75 1.28 12.05
CA THR A 138 -10.37 0.04 12.51
C THR A 138 -10.64 -0.81 11.28
N SER A 139 -10.30 -2.10 11.35
CA SER A 139 -10.64 -3.01 10.26
C SER A 139 -12.16 -3.02 10.05
N PRO A 140 -12.64 -2.83 8.82
CA PRO A 140 -14.04 -3.05 8.47
C PRO A 140 -14.42 -4.53 8.52
#